data_AF-A0A950RHG7-F1
#
_entry.id   AF-A0A950RHG7-F1
#
_cell.length_a   1.000
_cell.length_b   1.000
_cell.length_c   1.000
_cell.angle_alpha   90.00
_cell.angle_beta   90.00
_cell.angle_gamma   90.00
#
_symmetry.space_group_name_H-M   'P 1'
#
loop_
_entity.id
_entity.type
_entity.pdbx_description
1 polymer ?
#
loop_
_entity_poly.entity_id
_entity_poly.type
_entity_poly.pdbx_seq_one_letter_code
_entity_poly.pdbx_strand_id
1 'polypeptide(L)'
;MNEPIKLGKPDARGNYKRDLGWKMQDGEYVQHRFYVGKNRETALRRVERLQHLWDALEAAWKEQRQSGVRSPLHLGDERPLWNTFTLAVAMAVARGDVEVEINPAADEDFAHALHSPVGL
;
A
#
# COMPACT_ATOMS: atom_id res chain seq x y z
N MET A 1 21.34 -3.39 -2.97
CA MET A 1 20.76 -4.66 -3.46
C MET A 1 19.81 -5.15 -2.39
N ASN A 2 18.50 -5.09 -2.62
CA ASN A 2 17.52 -5.68 -1.71
C ASN A 2 17.57 -7.21 -1.85
N GLU A 3 17.44 -7.94 -0.75
CA GLU A 3 17.38 -9.40 -0.79
C GLU A 3 16.26 -9.89 -1.72
N PRO A 4 16.47 -11.01 -2.44
CA PRO A 4 15.44 -11.56 -3.31
C PRO A 4 14.22 -11.93 -2.48
N ILE A 5 13.05 -11.45 -2.88
CA ILE A 5 11.82 -11.70 -2.14
C ILE A 5 11.50 -13.19 -2.20
N LYS A 6 11.28 -13.82 -1.04
CA LYS A 6 10.95 -15.23 -0.94
C LYS A 6 9.46 -15.40 -0.63
N LEU A 7 8.77 -16.16 -1.49
CA LEU A 7 7.41 -16.62 -1.23
C LEU A 7 7.41 -17.86 -0.34
N GLY A 8 6.68 -17.77 0.78
CA GLY A 8 6.41 -18.88 1.69
C GLY A 8 5.53 -19.98 1.05
N LYS A 9 5.13 -20.96 1.86
CA LYS A 9 4.18 -22.00 1.43
C LYS A 9 2.80 -21.40 1.18
N PRO A 10 2.06 -21.86 0.16
CA PRO A 10 0.67 -21.44 -0.03
C PRO A 10 -0.21 -21.91 1.13
N ASP A 11 -1.37 -21.29 1.29
CA ASP A 11 -2.38 -21.73 2.24
C ASP A 11 -3.05 -23.06 1.83
N ALA A 12 -3.96 -23.57 2.66
CA ALA A 12 -4.69 -24.81 2.40
C ALA A 12 -5.52 -24.78 1.09
N ARG A 13 -5.80 -23.58 0.55
CA ARG A 13 -6.54 -23.37 -0.71
C ARG A 13 -5.59 -23.17 -1.90
N GLY A 14 -4.28 -23.27 -1.69
CA GLY A 14 -3.24 -23.08 -2.69
C GLY A 14 -2.88 -21.62 -2.96
N ASN A 15 -3.37 -20.66 -2.19
CA ASN A 15 -3.05 -19.24 -2.42
C ASN A 15 -1.76 -18.85 -1.71
N TYR A 16 -0.89 -18.17 -2.45
CA TYR A 16 0.24 -17.45 -1.86
C TYR A 16 -0.25 -16.16 -1.22
N LYS A 17 0.38 -15.82 -0.10
CA LYS A 17 0.07 -14.63 0.70
C LYS A 17 1.32 -13.88 1.10
N ARG A 18 1.18 -12.57 1.29
CA ARG A 18 2.23 -11.68 1.80
C ARG A 18 1.61 -10.67 2.75
N ASP A 19 2.14 -10.63 3.96
CA ASP A 19 1.84 -9.55 4.90
C ASP A 19 2.85 -8.42 4.61
N LEU A 20 2.35 -7.21 4.30
CA LEU A 20 3.19 -6.07 3.89
C LEU A 20 2.55 -4.74 4.27
N GLY A 21 3.40 -3.79 4.66
CA GLY A 21 3.02 -2.43 5.08
C GLY A 21 2.09 -2.42 6.29
N TRP A 22 1.64 -1.24 6.69
CA TRP A 22 0.87 -1.04 7.91
C TRP A 22 -0.45 -0.36 7.63
N LYS A 23 -1.52 -0.74 8.32
CA LYS A 23 -2.79 0.00 8.34
C LYS A 23 -3.24 0.17 9.78
N MET A 24 -4.09 1.15 10.03
CA MET A 24 -4.80 1.26 11.31
C MET A 24 -6.02 0.35 11.27
N GLN A 25 -6.18 -0.49 12.29
CA GLN A 25 -7.37 -1.30 12.49
C GLN A 25 -7.68 -1.31 13.98
N ASP A 26 -8.88 -0.84 14.35
CA ASP A 26 -9.34 -0.79 15.75
C ASP A 26 -8.36 -0.09 16.72
N GLY A 27 -7.64 0.93 16.21
CA GLY A 27 -6.64 1.68 16.98
C GLY A 27 -5.25 1.05 17.03
N GLU A 28 -5.05 -0.11 16.40
CA GLU A 28 -3.77 -0.80 16.35
C GLU A 28 -3.14 -0.80 14.96
N TYR A 29 -1.81 -0.76 14.91
CA TYR A 29 -1.05 -0.95 13.67
C TYR A 29 -0.94 -2.43 13.32
N VAL A 30 -1.56 -2.82 12.22
CA VAL A 30 -1.52 -4.20 11.73
C VAL A 30 -1.00 -4.25 10.31
N GLN A 31 -0.30 -5.33 9.96
CA GLN A 31 0.11 -5.53 8.58
C GLN A 31 -1.05 -5.99 7.70
N HIS A 32 -1.13 -5.48 6.47
CA HIS A 32 -2.16 -5.92 5.54
C HIS A 32 -1.74 -7.24 4.88
N ARG A 33 -2.63 -8.23 4.90
CA ARG A 33 -2.43 -9.53 4.24
C ARG A 33 -2.93 -9.49 2.81
N PHE A 34 -2.01 -9.52 1.86
CA PHE A 34 -2.30 -9.63 0.44
C PHE A 34 -2.34 -11.09 -0.02
N TYR A 35 -3.37 -11.45 -0.78
CA TYR A 35 -3.46 -12.72 -1.49
C TYR A 35 -3.03 -12.50 -2.93
N VAL A 36 -1.94 -13.15 -3.36
CA VAL A 36 -1.27 -12.85 -4.64
C VAL A 36 -1.51 -13.92 -5.71
N GLY A 37 -2.42 -14.85 -5.44
CA GLY A 37 -2.84 -15.92 -6.36
C GLY A 37 -2.18 -17.26 -6.09
N LYS A 38 -2.50 -18.25 -6.93
CA LYS A 38 -2.09 -19.66 -6.75
C LYS A 38 -0.85 -20.05 -7.56
N ASN A 39 -0.56 -19.34 -8.64
CA ASN A 39 0.64 -19.59 -9.44
C ASN A 39 1.85 -18.92 -8.75
N ARG A 40 2.88 -19.71 -8.42
CA ARG A 40 4.06 -19.23 -7.69
C ARG A 40 4.81 -18.12 -8.41
N GLU A 41 5.01 -18.24 -9.72
CA GLU A 41 5.80 -17.28 -10.49
C GLU A 41 5.03 -15.95 -10.63
N THR A 42 3.74 -16.03 -10.97
CA THR A 42 2.89 -14.83 -11.04
C THR A 42 2.76 -14.16 -9.66
N ALA A 43 2.59 -14.96 -8.60
CA ALA A 43 2.57 -14.47 -7.23
C ALA A 43 3.87 -13.75 -6.87
N LEU A 44 5.03 -14.27 -7.28
CA LEU A 44 6.33 -13.67 -6.98
C LEU A 44 6.43 -12.27 -7.59
N ARG A 45 6.11 -12.15 -8.88
CA ARG A 45 6.11 -10.86 -9.59
C ARG A 45 5.14 -9.86 -8.96
N ARG A 46 3.97 -10.31 -8.49
CA ARG A 46 2.99 -9.46 -7.79
C ARG A 46 3.54 -8.98 -6.44
N VAL A 47 4.21 -9.86 -5.70
CA VAL A 47 4.86 -9.49 -4.44
C VAL A 47 6.00 -8.49 -4.67
N GLU A 48 6.81 -8.66 -5.72
CA GLU A 48 7.85 -7.68 -6.09
C GLU A 48 7.25 -6.30 -6.36
N ARG A 49 6.17 -6.23 -7.14
CA ARG A 49 5.46 -4.97 -7.40
C ARG A 49 4.87 -4.36 -6.13
N LEU A 50 4.28 -5.18 -5.25
CA LEU A 50 3.80 -4.72 -3.95
C LEU A 50 4.92 -4.14 -3.08
N GLN A 51 6.08 -4.79 -3.05
CA GLN A 51 7.24 -4.32 -2.30
C GLN A 51 7.75 -2.99 -2.87
N HIS A 52 7.87 -2.87 -4.19
CA HIS A 52 8.27 -1.62 -4.82
C HIS A 52 7.28 -0.48 -4.52
N LEU A 53 5.97 -0.76 -4.53
CA LEU A 53 4.96 0.22 -4.14
C LEU A 53 5.16 0.65 -2.68
N TRP A 54 5.32 -0.29 -1.76
CA TRP A 54 5.53 0.03 -0.35
C TRP A 54 6.81 0.84 -0.13
N ASP A 55 7.93 0.42 -0.73
CA ASP A 55 9.21 1.13 -0.63
C ASP A 55 9.10 2.58 -1.13
N ALA A 56 8.32 2.81 -2.19
CA ALA A 56 8.04 4.16 -2.71
C ALA A 56 7.21 5.00 -1.72
N LEU A 57 6.22 4.40 -1.05
CA LEU A 57 5.45 5.09 0.00
C LEU A 57 6.33 5.40 1.22
N GLU A 58 7.20 4.48 1.63
CA GLU A 58 8.15 4.75 2.72
C GLU A 58 9.10 5.90 2.37
N ALA A 59 9.58 5.96 1.13
CA ALA A 59 10.42 7.04 0.64
C ALA A 59 9.67 8.39 0.64
N ALA A 60 8.45 8.43 0.10
CA ALA A 60 7.62 9.62 0.09
C ALA A 60 7.28 10.11 1.50
N TRP A 61 7.00 9.19 2.44
CA TRP A 61 6.78 9.52 3.84
C TRP A 61 8.03 10.11 4.50
N LYS A 62 9.22 9.54 4.25
CA LYS A 62 10.49 10.09 4.76
C LYS A 62 10.74 11.51 4.24
N GLU A 63 10.46 11.76 2.96
CA GLU A 63 10.59 13.09 2.35
C GLU A 63 9.62 14.12 2.96
N GLN A 64 8.36 13.73 3.19
CA GLN A 64 7.39 14.56 3.93
C GLN A 64 7.93 14.93 5.32
N ARG A 65 8.50 13.97 6.05
CA ARG A 65 9.03 14.20 7.40
C ARG A 65 10.25 15.12 7.40
N GLN A 66 11.05 15.09 6.35
CA GLN A 66 12.24 15.93 6.22
C GLN A 66 11.90 17.36 5.75
N SER A 67 10.96 17.50 4.82
CA SER A 67 10.56 18.80 4.28
C SER A 67 9.58 19.56 5.18
N GLY A 68 8.83 18.85 6.03
CA GLY A 68 7.73 19.41 6.82
C GLY A 68 6.47 19.72 6.00
N VAL A 69 6.49 19.45 4.69
CA VAL A 69 5.34 19.63 3.79
C VAL A 69 4.52 18.34 3.78
N ARG A 70 3.22 18.45 4.08
CA ARG A 70 2.32 17.30 4.10
C ARG A 70 2.20 16.70 2.70
N SER A 71 2.44 15.39 2.57
CA SER A 71 2.26 14.69 1.30
C SER A 71 0.78 14.69 0.90
N PRO A 72 0.44 14.91 -0.38
CA PRO A 72 -0.94 14.76 -0.85
C PRO A 72 -1.46 13.33 -0.65
N LEU A 73 -0.57 12.36 -0.46
CA LEU A 73 -0.92 10.96 -0.24
C LEU A 73 -1.29 10.63 1.21
N HIS A 74 -1.23 11.57 2.17
CA HIS A 74 -1.71 11.37 3.55
C HIS A 74 -1.22 10.06 4.20
N LEU A 75 0.10 9.84 4.21
CA LEU A 75 0.72 8.57 4.57
C LEU A 75 0.85 8.31 6.08
N GLY A 76 0.19 9.11 6.94
CA GLY A 76 0.29 9.02 8.39
C GLY A 76 1.46 9.82 9.00
N ASP A 77 1.32 10.24 10.25
CA ASP A 77 2.27 11.14 10.90
C ASP A 77 3.44 10.41 11.57
N GLU A 78 3.16 9.29 12.25
CA GLU A 78 4.17 8.52 12.98
C GLU A 78 4.96 7.54 12.10
N ARG A 79 4.31 6.98 11.08
CA ARG A 79 4.86 5.99 10.13
C ARG A 79 4.05 5.97 8.83
N PRO A 80 4.59 5.44 7.72
CA PRO A 80 3.81 5.21 6.51
C PRO A 80 2.67 4.23 6.80
N LEU A 81 1.47 4.55 6.30
CA LEU A 81 0.26 3.74 6.39
C LEU A 81 -0.41 3.56 5.03
N TRP A 82 -1.02 2.40 4.86
CA TRP A 82 -2.06 2.16 3.88
C TRP A 82 -3.31 2.95 4.29
N ASN A 83 -3.58 4.05 3.58
CA ASN A 83 -4.90 4.68 3.58
C ASN A 83 -5.82 4.01 2.53
N THR A 84 -7.06 4.48 2.41
CA THR A 84 -8.04 3.89 1.49
C THR A 84 -7.54 3.88 0.05
N PHE A 85 -6.93 4.98 -0.40
CA PHE A 85 -6.38 5.14 -1.74
C PHE A 85 -5.24 4.16 -2.03
N THR A 86 -4.17 4.24 -1.24
CA THR A 86 -2.96 3.44 -1.42
C THR A 86 -3.23 1.95 -1.23
N LEU A 87 -4.14 1.60 -0.33
CA LEU A 87 -4.57 0.22 -0.16
C LEU A 87 -5.34 -0.29 -1.39
N ALA A 88 -6.23 0.50 -1.98
CA ALA A 88 -6.96 0.12 -3.19
C ALA A 88 -5.99 -0.19 -4.34
N VAL A 89 -4.99 0.68 -4.56
CA VAL A 89 -3.93 0.45 -5.54
C VAL A 89 -3.14 -0.83 -5.23
N ALA A 90 -2.73 -1.02 -3.97
CA ALA A 90 -2.00 -2.22 -3.56
C ALA A 90 -2.85 -3.50 -3.78
N MET A 91 -4.15 -3.46 -3.50
CA MET A 91 -5.05 -4.57 -3.74
C MET A 91 -5.17 -4.91 -5.23
N ALA A 92 -5.23 -3.91 -6.12
CA ALA A 92 -5.22 -4.13 -7.57
C ALA A 92 -3.90 -4.78 -8.03
N VAL A 93 -2.76 -4.30 -7.54
CA VAL A 93 -1.44 -4.91 -7.81
C VAL A 93 -1.39 -6.37 -7.33
N ALA A 94 -1.94 -6.66 -6.15
CA ALA A 94 -1.98 -8.01 -5.60
C ALA A 94 -2.82 -8.97 -6.44
N ARG A 95 -3.93 -8.48 -7.02
CA ARG A 95 -4.79 -9.25 -7.95
C ARG A 95 -4.17 -9.39 -9.34
N GLY A 96 -3.24 -8.51 -9.68
CA GLY A 96 -2.63 -8.41 -11.00
C GLY A 96 -3.46 -7.59 -11.99
N ASP A 97 -4.32 -6.72 -11.47
CA ASP A 97 -5.14 -5.81 -12.26
C ASP A 97 -4.24 -4.68 -12.79
N VAL A 98 -4.56 -4.17 -13.99
CA VAL A 98 -3.82 -3.08 -14.64
C VAL A 98 -4.43 -1.72 -14.30
N GLU A 99 -5.72 -1.71 -13.99
CA GLU A 99 -6.50 -0.52 -13.69
C GLU A 99 -7.21 -0.70 -12.34
N VAL A 100 -7.42 0.42 -11.65
CA VAL A 100 -8.18 0.46 -10.40
C VAL A 100 -9.08 1.68 -10.42
N GLU A 101 -10.37 1.44 -10.22
CA GLU A 101 -11.31 2.52 -9.99
C GLU A 101 -11.19 2.96 -8.53
N ILE A 102 -11.00 4.26 -8.33
CA ILE A 102 -10.85 4.84 -7.00
C ILE A 102 -11.95 5.87 -6.84
N ASN A 103 -12.77 5.69 -5.80
CA ASN A 103 -13.73 6.70 -5.38
C ASN A 103 -13.08 7.59 -4.31
N PRO A 104 -12.61 8.81 -4.64
CA PRO A 104 -11.96 9.68 -3.67
C PRO A 104 -12.90 10.14 -2.55
N ALA A 105 -14.23 10.12 -2.77
CA ALA A 105 -15.20 10.48 -1.74
C ALA A 105 -15.38 9.41 -0.65
N ALA A 106 -14.81 8.22 -0.83
CA ALA A 106 -14.83 7.17 0.18
C ALA A 106 -13.80 7.37 1.30
N ASP A 107 -12.91 8.36 1.16
CA ASP A 107 -11.88 8.71 2.14
C ASP A 107 -12.00 10.20 2.46
N GLU A 108 -12.56 10.52 3.64
CA GLU A 108 -12.85 11.91 4.03
C GLU A 108 -11.58 12.75 4.14
N ASP A 109 -10.47 12.16 4.61
CA ASP A 109 -9.18 12.84 4.72
C ASP A 109 -8.60 13.16 3.33
N PHE A 110 -8.70 12.22 2.40
CA PHE A 110 -8.26 12.41 1.02
C PHE A 110 -9.18 13.37 0.23
N ALA A 111 -10.50 13.26 0.41
CA ALA A 111 -11.45 14.18 -0.17
C ALA A 111 -11.19 15.61 0.32
N HIS A 112 -10.94 15.78 1.62
CA HIS A 112 -10.60 17.08 2.20
C HIS A 112 -9.28 17.64 1.64
N ALA A 113 -8.30 16.77 1.37
CA ALA A 113 -7.04 17.14 0.75
C ALA A 113 -7.15 17.54 -0.72
N LEU A 114 -7.99 16.86 -1.51
CA LEU A 114 -8.25 17.21 -2.91
C LEU A 114 -9.01 18.53 -3.05
N HIS A 115 -9.85 18.86 -2.07
CA HIS A 115 -10.69 20.06 -2.08
C HIS A 115 -10.11 21.24 -1.30
N SER A 116 -9.05 21.04 -0.52
CA SER A 116 -8.31 22.16 0.08
C SER A 116 -7.48 22.86 -1.00
N PRO A 117 -7.78 24.12 -1.34
CA PRO A 117 -6.88 24.88 -2.20
C PRO A 117 -5.55 24.97 -1.46
N VAL A 118 -4.48 24.54 -2.13
CA VAL A 118 -3.11 24.82 -1.69
C VAL A 118 -3.06 26.31 -1.37
N GLY A 119 -2.93 26.64 -0.09
CA GLY A 119 -2.74 28.01 0.36
C GLY A 119 -1.43 28.51 -0.26
N LEU A 120 -1.58 29.40 -1.24
CA LEU A 120 -0.53 30.30 -1.72
C LEU A 120 -0.02 31.20 -0.58
#